data_AF-A0A1F3IUX3-F1
#
_entry.id   AF-A0A1F3IUX3-F1
#
_cell.length_a   1.000
_cell.length_b   1.000
_cell.length_c   1.000
_cell.angle_alpha   90.00
_cell.angle_beta   90.00
_cell.angle_gamma   90.00
#
_symmetry.space_group_name_H-M   'P 1'
#
loop_
_entity.id
_entity.type
_entity.pdbx_description
1 polymer ?
#
loop_
_entity_poly.entity_id
_entity_poly.type
_entity_poly.pdbx_seq_one_letter_code
_entity_poly.pdbx_strand_id
1 'polypeptide(L)'
;MDKLQIKKEIIKTCADSLEHSITTVRTTIDEILETANEYEGDHDMFDPFKEEMMKKKDMQVELLKKYNDELTLLNKVDKTKLTEQIGFGSVVITDKQKMFIATALGKFVYKDESYYAISTQVPVYQAMKDKKPGDTFIFNGNKFKIKDVF
;
A
#
# COMPACT_ATOMS: atom_id res chain seq x y z
N MET A 1 -0.82 11.05 -23.72
CA MET A 1 -0.70 11.48 -22.31
C MET A 1 0.76 11.37 -21.92
N ASP A 2 1.26 12.35 -21.18
CA ASP A 2 2.63 12.33 -20.67
C ASP A 2 2.76 11.23 -19.60
N LYS A 3 3.65 10.26 -19.82
CA LYS A 3 3.93 9.15 -18.89
C LYS A 3 4.34 9.67 -17.51
N LEU A 4 5.06 10.78 -17.48
CA LEU A 4 5.51 11.39 -16.23
C LEU A 4 4.32 11.94 -15.43
N GLN A 5 3.34 12.54 -16.12
CA GLN A 5 2.12 13.01 -15.49
C GLN A 5 1.29 11.84 -14.93
N ILE A 6 1.12 10.75 -15.69
CA ILE A 6 0.39 9.56 -15.22
C ILE A 6 1.05 9.01 -13.94
N LYS A 7 2.37 8.87 -13.93
CA LYS A 7 3.12 8.40 -12.77
C LYS A 7 2.89 9.30 -11.54
N LYS A 8 2.94 10.62 -11.71
CA LYS A 8 2.66 11.58 -10.62
C LYS A 8 1.24 11.44 -10.08
N GLU A 9 0.25 11.29 -10.97
CA GLU A 9 -1.14 11.10 -10.57
C GLU A 9 -1.34 9.79 -9.82
N ILE A 10 -0.75 8.68 -10.27
CA ILE A 10 -0.78 7.38 -9.57
C ILE A 10 -0.16 7.48 -8.18
N ILE A 11 1.02 8.09 -8.07
CA ILE A 11 1.70 8.29 -6.77
C ILE A 11 0.80 9.09 -5.83
N LYS A 12 0.15 10.15 -6.34
CA LYS A 12 -0.78 10.95 -5.56
C LYS A 12 -1.97 10.11 -5.08
N THR A 13 -2.62 9.35 -5.98
CA THR A 13 -3.73 8.47 -5.60
C THR A 13 -3.33 7.45 -4.53
N CYS A 14 -2.12 6.89 -4.62
CA CYS A 14 -1.61 5.98 -3.60
C CYS A 14 -1.37 6.70 -2.26
N ALA A 15 -0.80 7.91 -2.28
CA ALA A 15 -0.56 8.71 -1.09
C ALA A 15 -1.88 9.08 -0.40
N ASP A 16 -2.85 9.60 -1.15
CA ASP A 16 -4.17 9.96 -0.64
C ASP A 16 -4.87 8.75 0.02
N SER A 17 -4.74 7.56 -0.58
CA SER A 17 -5.31 6.31 -0.05
C SER A 17 -4.62 5.87 1.26
N LEU A 18 -3.30 6.00 1.34
CA LEU A 18 -2.54 5.70 2.56
C LEU A 18 -2.85 6.70 3.68
N GLU A 19 -2.92 8.00 3.36
CA GLU A 19 -3.28 9.05 4.32
C GLU A 19 -4.69 8.87 4.87
N HIS A 20 -5.65 8.49 4.01
CA HIS A 20 -7.00 8.13 4.44
C HIS A 20 -6.97 6.94 5.40
N SER A 21 -6.26 5.86 5.04
CA SER A 21 -6.13 4.67 5.90
C SER A 21 -5.48 4.99 7.26
N ILE A 22 -4.44 5.83 7.26
CA ILE A 22 -3.77 6.31 8.49
C ILE A 22 -4.76 7.08 9.37
N THR A 23 -5.58 7.94 8.76
CA THR A 23 -6.59 8.73 9.47
C THR A 23 -7.64 7.83 10.10
N THR A 24 -8.18 6.87 9.34
CA THR A 24 -9.15 5.88 9.85
C THR A 24 -8.60 5.10 11.03
N VAL A 25 -7.37 4.58 10.94
CA VAL A 25 -6.77 3.80 12.03
C VAL A 25 -6.55 4.66 13.28
N ARG A 26 -6.17 5.94 13.13
CA ARG A 26 -6.05 6.87 14.26
C ARG A 26 -7.40 7.08 14.95
N THR A 27 -8.46 7.35 14.18
CA THR A 27 -9.81 7.48 14.74
C THR A 27 -10.24 6.23 15.49
N THR A 28 -9.98 5.03 14.94
CA THR A 28 -10.28 3.77 15.65
C THR A 28 -9.47 3.62 16.95
N ILE A 29 -8.21 4.07 16.99
CA ILE A 29 -7.42 4.06 18.24
C ILE A 29 -8.05 4.99 19.27
N ASP A 30 -8.46 6.19 18.87
CA ASP A 30 -9.09 7.18 19.74
C ASP A 30 -10.42 6.64 20.31
N GLU A 31 -11.26 6.02 19.48
CA GLU A 31 -12.51 5.37 19.89
C GLU A 31 -12.28 4.24 20.92
N ILE A 32 -11.23 3.42 20.73
CA ILE A 32 -10.87 2.36 21.69
C ILE A 32 -10.47 2.96 23.04
N LEU A 33 -9.70 4.05 23.03
CA LEU A 33 -9.26 4.73 24.24
C LEU A 33 -10.42 5.41 24.98
N GLU A 34 -11.32 6.07 24.26
CA GLU A 34 -12.54 6.67 24.82
C GLU A 34 -13.40 5.59 25.50
N THR A 35 -13.68 4.50 24.80
CA THR A 35 -14.43 3.35 25.34
C THR A 35 -13.78 2.78 26.60
N ALA A 36 -12.45 2.64 26.62
CA ALA A 36 -11.72 2.11 27.77
C ALA A 36 -11.69 3.08 28.97
N ASN A 37 -11.85 4.38 28.73
CA ASN A 37 -11.87 5.41 29.78
C ASN A 37 -13.27 5.62 30.36
N GLU A 38 -14.32 5.48 29.55
CA GLU A 38 -15.73 5.54 29.99
C GLU A 38 -16.16 4.30 30.78
N TYR A 39 -15.40 3.21 30.67
CA TYR A 39 -15.66 2.00 31.45
C TYR A 39 -15.26 2.20 32.91
N GLU A 40 -16.27 2.39 33.77
CA GLU A 40 -16.08 2.59 35.22
C GLU A 40 -15.73 1.29 35.97
N GLY A 41 -15.93 0.13 35.35
CA GLY A 41 -15.61 -1.20 35.90
C GLY A 41 -16.37 -1.57 37.18
N ASP A 42 -16.23 -2.83 37.60
CA ASP A 42 -16.45 -3.20 39.01
C ASP A 42 -15.13 -2.98 39.76
N HIS A 43 -15.18 -2.55 41.02
CA HIS A 43 -14.03 -2.16 41.88
C HIS A 43 -12.99 -3.28 42.17
N ASP A 44 -12.91 -4.33 41.36
CA ASP A 44 -11.93 -5.40 41.49
C ASP A 44 -10.60 -5.06 40.81
N MET A 45 -9.50 -5.56 41.38
CA MET A 45 -8.11 -5.31 40.95
C MET A 45 -7.79 -5.78 39.51
N PHE A 46 -8.72 -6.46 38.83
CA PHE A 46 -8.55 -7.00 37.50
C PHE A 46 -9.74 -6.63 36.60
N ASP A 47 -9.45 -5.95 35.49
CA ASP A 47 -10.44 -5.50 34.51
C ASP A 47 -10.16 -6.16 33.14
N PRO A 48 -10.80 -7.32 32.87
CA PRO A 48 -10.62 -8.05 31.61
C PRO A 48 -11.00 -7.22 30.38
N PHE A 49 -11.98 -6.32 30.51
CA PHE A 49 -12.47 -5.50 29.41
C PHE A 49 -11.40 -4.50 28.97
N LYS A 50 -10.79 -3.82 29.95
CA LYS A 50 -9.70 -2.87 29.68
C LYS A 50 -8.47 -3.55 29.09
N GLU A 51 -8.13 -4.75 29.54
CA GLU A 51 -7.06 -5.54 28.91
C GLU A 51 -7.37 -5.89 27.45
N GLU A 52 -8.61 -6.26 27.13
CA GLU A 52 -9.02 -6.52 25.75
C GLU A 52 -8.91 -5.28 24.88
N MET A 53 -9.35 -4.12 25.38
CA MET A 53 -9.23 -2.85 24.66
C MET A 53 -7.77 -2.48 24.39
N MET A 54 -6.88 -2.67 25.38
CA MET A 54 -5.45 -2.42 25.19
C MET A 54 -4.83 -3.34 24.14
N LYS A 55 -5.21 -4.62 24.11
CA LYS A 55 -4.78 -5.56 23.06
C LYS A 55 -5.27 -5.12 21.68
N LYS A 56 -6.54 -4.70 21.55
CA LYS A 56 -7.09 -4.16 20.30
C LYS A 56 -6.34 -2.92 19.84
N LYS A 57 -6.06 -1.98 20.74
CA LYS A 57 -5.25 -0.78 20.49
C LYS A 57 -3.87 -1.16 19.97
N ASP A 58 -3.18 -2.12 20.60
CA ASP A 58 -1.84 -2.52 20.18
C ASP A 58 -1.83 -3.08 18.75
N MET A 59 -2.83 -3.87 18.35
CA MET A 59 -3.00 -4.32 16.97
C MET A 59 -3.18 -3.14 15.99
N GLN A 60 -3.96 -2.12 16.36
CA GLN A 60 -4.15 -0.92 15.54
C GLN A 60 -2.88 -0.07 15.44
N VAL A 61 -2.10 0.02 16.53
CA VAL A 61 -0.80 0.73 16.53
C VAL A 61 0.19 0.06 15.58
N GLU A 62 0.25 -1.28 15.57
CA GLU A 62 1.08 -2.00 14.59
C GLU A 62 0.63 -1.75 13.15
N LEU A 63 -0.68 -1.71 12.90
CA LEU A 63 -1.24 -1.41 11.58
C LEU A 63 -0.91 0.03 11.15
N LEU A 64 -1.06 0.99 12.06
CA LEU A 64 -0.71 2.40 11.84
C LEU A 64 0.76 2.54 11.48
N LYS A 65 1.64 1.83 12.17
CA LYS A 65 3.08 1.81 11.85
C LYS A 65 3.32 1.31 10.43
N LYS A 66 2.68 0.20 10.03
CA LYS A 66 2.80 -0.35 8.66
C LYS A 66 2.40 0.68 7.61
N TYR A 67 1.26 1.37 7.76
CA TYR A 67 0.84 2.38 6.79
C TYR A 67 1.80 3.59 6.73
N ASN A 68 2.37 4.02 7.86
CA ASN A 68 3.37 5.09 7.87
C ASN A 68 4.69 4.67 7.19
N ASP A 69 5.12 3.42 7.38
CA ASP A 69 6.31 2.87 6.71
C ASP A 69 6.09 2.81 5.19
N GLU A 70 4.90 2.38 4.76
CA GLU A 70 4.49 2.35 3.35
C GLU A 70 4.43 3.75 2.71
N LEU A 71 3.88 4.74 3.43
CA LEU A 71 3.88 6.14 2.98
C LEU A 71 5.30 6.70 2.88
N THR A 72 6.17 6.34 3.83
CA THR A 72 7.59 6.71 3.82
C THR A 72 8.31 6.11 2.62
N LEU A 73 8.03 4.85 2.27
CA LEU A 73 8.55 4.23 1.05
C LEU A 73 8.04 4.98 -0.19
N LEU A 74 6.73 5.22 -0.29
CA LEU A 74 6.15 5.93 -1.43
C LEU A 74 6.80 7.31 -1.66
N ASN A 75 7.12 8.04 -0.59
CA ASN A 75 7.78 9.35 -0.68
C ASN A 75 9.22 9.30 -1.19
N LYS A 76 9.88 8.13 -1.18
CA LYS A 76 11.22 7.94 -1.76
C LYS A 76 11.19 7.75 -3.28
N VAL A 77 10.02 7.58 -3.88
CA VAL A 77 9.89 7.41 -5.34
C VAL A 77 10.27 8.70 -6.07
N ASP A 78 11.21 8.61 -7.00
CA ASP A 78 11.54 9.72 -7.88
C ASP A 78 10.40 10.00 -8.86
N LYS A 79 9.69 11.11 -8.64
CA LYS A 79 8.54 11.57 -9.44
C LYS A 79 8.93 12.28 -10.73
N THR A 80 10.22 12.47 -10.97
CA THR A 80 10.75 13.24 -12.11
C THR A 80 11.35 12.36 -13.20
N LYS A 81 11.65 11.10 -12.88
CA LYS A 81 12.28 10.17 -13.82
C LYS A 81 11.31 9.10 -14.29
N LEU A 82 11.41 8.79 -15.58
CA LEU A 82 10.83 7.59 -16.15
C LEU A 82 11.83 6.44 -16.05
N THR A 83 11.31 5.23 -15.91
CA THR A 83 12.08 4.00 -15.80
C THR A 83 11.91 3.16 -17.06
N GLU A 84 13.02 2.68 -17.62
CA GLU A 84 13.01 1.82 -18.81
C GLU A 84 12.94 0.31 -18.46
N GLN A 85 13.26 -0.01 -17.22
CA GLN A 85 13.25 -1.37 -16.68
C GLN A 85 12.44 -1.39 -15.39
N ILE A 86 11.82 -2.52 -15.09
CA ILE A 86 10.99 -2.66 -13.89
C ILE A 86 11.84 -2.56 -12.63
N GLY A 87 11.61 -1.50 -11.85
CA GLY A 87 12.28 -1.23 -10.59
C GLY A 87 11.35 -0.54 -9.59
N PHE A 88 11.96 -0.06 -8.50
CA PHE A 88 11.23 0.75 -7.51
C PHE A 88 10.81 2.09 -8.13
N GLY A 89 9.54 2.45 -7.96
CA GLY A 89 8.90 3.62 -8.56
C GLY A 89 8.39 3.41 -9.99
N SER A 90 8.50 2.21 -10.57
CA SER A 90 8.02 1.93 -11.92
C SER A 90 6.52 1.68 -11.95
N VAL A 91 5.85 2.20 -12.98
CA VAL A 91 4.52 1.79 -13.42
C VAL A 91 4.70 0.74 -14.51
N VAL A 92 4.07 -0.42 -14.34
CA VAL A 92 4.17 -1.56 -15.24
C VAL A 92 2.79 -1.85 -15.81
N ILE A 93 2.68 -1.78 -17.14
CA ILE A 93 1.46 -2.11 -17.86
C ILE A 93 1.67 -3.47 -18.52
N THR A 94 0.86 -4.45 -18.14
CA THR A 94 0.88 -5.78 -18.78
C THR A 94 -0.37 -6.00 -19.64
N ASP A 95 -0.43 -7.14 -20.31
CA ASP A 95 -1.62 -7.61 -21.01
C ASP A 95 -2.80 -7.96 -20.10
N LYS A 96 -2.55 -8.28 -18.84
CA LYS A 96 -3.57 -8.73 -17.89
C LYS A 96 -3.87 -7.74 -16.77
N GLN A 97 -2.86 -7.02 -16.28
CA GLN A 97 -2.98 -6.13 -15.13
C GLN A 97 -2.02 -4.95 -15.18
N LYS A 98 -2.35 -3.89 -14.44
CA LYS A 98 -1.51 -2.71 -14.28
C LYS A 98 -0.98 -2.66 -12.85
N MET A 99 0.31 -2.41 -12.71
CA MET A 99 0.99 -2.48 -11.43
C MET A 99 1.83 -1.23 -11.20
N PHE A 100 1.93 -0.81 -9.95
CA PHE A 100 2.82 0.25 -9.51
C PHE A 100 3.74 -0.29 -8.41
N ILE A 101 5.05 -0.18 -8.61
CA ILE A 101 6.04 -0.86 -7.76
C ILE A 101 6.60 0.13 -6.76
N ALA A 102 6.01 0.24 -5.58
CA ALA A 102 6.54 1.11 -4.53
C ALA A 102 6.06 0.75 -3.13
N THR A 103 4.77 0.44 -3.01
CA THR A 103 4.10 0.29 -1.72
C THR A 103 3.11 -0.87 -1.77
N ALA A 104 2.92 -1.56 -0.65
CA ALA A 104 1.97 -2.67 -0.50
C ALA A 104 0.53 -2.20 -0.19
N LEU A 105 0.01 -1.24 -0.96
CA LEU A 105 -1.35 -0.73 -0.79
C LEU A 105 -2.43 -1.66 -1.40
N GLY A 106 -2.05 -2.51 -2.35
CA GLY A 106 -2.98 -3.42 -3.01
C GLY A 106 -3.73 -2.76 -4.16
N LYS A 107 -5.00 -3.13 -4.36
CA LYS A 107 -5.80 -2.68 -5.51
C LYS A 107 -6.32 -1.24 -5.29
N PHE A 108 -6.13 -0.38 -6.28
CA PHE A 108 -6.72 0.96 -6.33
C PHE A 108 -7.25 1.26 -7.73
N VAL A 109 -8.13 2.26 -7.85
CA VAL A 109 -8.71 2.68 -9.13
C VAL A 109 -8.11 4.02 -9.53
N TYR A 110 -7.67 4.13 -10.78
CA TYR A 110 -7.20 5.37 -11.39
C TYR A 110 -7.79 5.47 -12.80
N LYS A 111 -8.56 6.53 -13.07
CA LYS A 111 -9.28 6.76 -14.34
C LYS A 111 -10.09 5.54 -14.81
N ASP A 112 -10.91 4.99 -13.90
CA ASP A 112 -11.75 3.80 -14.11
C ASP A 112 -10.99 2.50 -14.42
N GLU A 113 -9.67 2.51 -14.30
CA GLU A 113 -8.84 1.33 -14.49
C GLU A 113 -8.28 0.84 -13.15
N SER A 114 -8.25 -0.48 -12.99
CA SER A 114 -7.68 -1.10 -11.79
C SER A 114 -6.16 -1.18 -11.88
N TYR A 115 -5.49 -0.61 -10.88
CA TYR A 115 -4.06 -0.75 -10.66
C TYR A 115 -3.79 -1.50 -9.35
N TYR A 116 -2.62 -2.13 -9.28
CA TYR A 116 -2.13 -2.80 -8.08
C TYR A 116 -0.83 -2.16 -7.63
N ALA A 117 -0.86 -1.52 -6.48
CA ALA A 117 0.33 -1.05 -5.79
C ALA A 117 0.95 -2.23 -5.02
N ILE A 118 2.18 -2.60 -5.39
CA ILE A 118 2.90 -3.71 -4.77
C ILE A 118 4.31 -3.27 -4.35
N SER A 119 4.84 -3.90 -3.30
CA SER A 119 6.21 -3.67 -2.84
C SER A 119 7.22 -4.47 -3.66
N THR A 120 8.51 -4.15 -3.52
CA THR A 120 9.60 -4.93 -4.12
C THR A 120 9.86 -6.26 -3.39
N GLN A 121 9.16 -6.53 -2.30
CA GLN A 121 9.35 -7.74 -1.49
C GLN A 121 8.46 -8.90 -1.94
N VAL A 122 7.41 -8.63 -2.74
CA VAL A 122 6.47 -9.68 -3.14
C VAL A 122 6.99 -10.55 -4.30
N PRO A 123 6.62 -11.84 -4.38
CA PRO A 123 7.14 -12.77 -5.39
C PRO A 123 6.87 -12.34 -6.85
N VAL A 124 5.73 -11.68 -7.12
CA VAL A 124 5.41 -11.20 -8.47
C VAL A 124 6.42 -10.15 -8.96
N TYR A 125 6.93 -9.29 -8.07
CA TYR A 125 7.99 -8.35 -8.43
C TYR A 125 9.27 -9.08 -8.78
N GLN A 126 9.67 -10.09 -7.99
CA GLN A 126 10.88 -10.88 -8.25
C GLN A 126 10.82 -11.57 -9.63
N ALA A 127 9.64 -12.04 -10.05
CA ALA A 127 9.44 -12.66 -11.35
C ALA A 127 9.60 -11.69 -12.55
N MET A 128 9.40 -10.38 -12.33
CA MET A 128 9.45 -9.36 -13.38
C MET A 128 10.56 -8.32 -13.25
N LYS A 129 11.34 -8.37 -12.16
CA LYS A 129 12.45 -7.47 -11.89
C LYS A 129 13.40 -7.38 -13.09
N ASP A 130 13.87 -6.17 -13.40
CA ASP A 130 14.83 -5.85 -14.46
C ASP A 130 14.33 -6.15 -15.90
N LYS A 131 13.07 -6.59 -16.07
CA LYS A 131 12.46 -6.78 -17.40
C LYS A 131 12.05 -5.45 -18.02
N LYS A 132 11.87 -5.47 -19.34
CA LYS A 132 11.54 -4.29 -20.17
C LYS A 132 10.25 -4.49 -20.96
N PRO A 133 9.70 -3.43 -21.57
CA PRO A 133 8.61 -3.57 -22.53
C PRO A 133 8.92 -4.59 -23.63
N GLY A 134 7.98 -5.49 -23.90
CA GLY A 134 8.14 -6.61 -24.84
C GLY A 134 8.48 -7.94 -24.18
N ASP A 135 9.07 -7.93 -22.98
CA ASP A 135 9.40 -9.15 -22.25
C ASP A 135 8.16 -9.85 -21.69
N THR A 136 8.36 -11.12 -21.31
CA THR A 136 7.34 -11.91 -20.62
C THR A 136 7.88 -12.49 -19.32
N PHE A 137 6.97 -12.72 -18.38
CA PHE A 137 7.25 -13.40 -17.12
C PHE A 137 6.10 -14.34 -16.77
N ILE A 138 6.38 -15.31 -15.90
CA ILE A 138 5.39 -16.25 -15.40
C ILE A 138 5.25 -16.04 -13.90
N PHE A 139 4.02 -15.90 -13.44
CA PHE A 139 3.69 -15.80 -12.02
C PHE A 139 2.42 -16.60 -11.75
N ASN A 140 2.44 -17.49 -10.74
CA ASN A 140 1.33 -18.39 -10.40
C ASN A 140 0.77 -19.15 -11.63
N GLY A 141 1.66 -19.71 -12.47
CA GLY A 141 1.27 -20.44 -13.69
C GLY A 141 0.73 -19.57 -14.83
N ASN A 142 0.56 -18.26 -14.61
CA ASN A 142 0.08 -17.32 -15.61
C ASN A 142 1.24 -16.62 -16.31
N LYS A 143 1.26 -16.65 -17.64
CA LYS A 143 2.15 -15.83 -18.45
C LYS A 143 1.62 -14.40 -18.55
N PHE A 144 2.49 -13.42 -18.35
CA PHE A 144 2.23 -11.99 -18.50
C PHE A 144 3.17 -11.43 -19.55
N LYS A 145 2.66 -10.53 -20.40
CA LYS A 145 3.44 -9.76 -21.37
C LYS A 145 3.50 -8.31 -20.95
N ILE A 146 4.71 -7.78 -20.79
CA ILE A 146 4.93 -6.38 -20.43
C ILE A 146 4.71 -5.55 -21.69
N LYS A 147 3.70 -4.68 -21.66
CA LYS A 147 3.35 -3.76 -22.75
C LYS A 147 4.12 -2.45 -22.63
N ASP A 148 4.25 -1.94 -21.40
CA ASP A 148 4.93 -0.67 -21.16
C ASP A 148 5.48 -0.59 -19.73
N VAL A 149 6.52 0.22 -19.54
CA VAL A 149 7.18 0.51 -18.26
C VAL A 149 7.57 1.99 -18.26
N PHE A 150 7.28 2.71 -17.17
CA PHE A 150 7.67 4.10 -16.99
C PHE A 150 7.70 4.55 -15.53
#